data_AF-A0A6V7Q005-F1
#
_entry.id   AF-A0A6V7Q005-F1
#
_cell.length_a   1.000
_cell.length_b   1.000
_cell.length_c   1.000
_cell.angle_alpha   90.00
_cell.angle_beta   90.00
_cell.angle_gamma   90.00
#
_symmetry.space_group_name_H-M   'P 1'
#
loop_
_entity.id
_entity.type
_entity.pdbx_description
1 polymer ?
#
loop_
_entity_poly.entity_id
_entity_poly.type
_entity_poly.pdbx_seq_one_letter_code
_entity_poly.pdbx_strand_id
1 'polypeptide(L)'
;MSNYATPASRRSPLGRALATAGVITTRWDIEKPVRGSVPSAALELRRSALLAYYRALPHVARAASGDFVRYAWHDCFRPSKKASTLASAELDRAAVLFNLAAVHSRIGAAAVRGVGDGRRRACDAFQRAAGVFAFLREGVARDAAVGCASVDVSAECVGMLEKLMLAQAQECFFEKAIADAKHPRLCSKIARQYINSNHLA
;
A
#
# COMPACT_ATOMS: atom_id res chain seq x y z
N MET A 1 7.00 -12.18 -12.33
CA MET A 1 8.46 -12.42 -12.33
C MET A 1 9.14 -11.24 -13.00
N SER A 2 9.81 -10.38 -12.23
CA SER A 2 10.56 -9.24 -12.76
C SER A 2 11.92 -9.70 -13.30
N ASN A 3 12.32 -9.21 -14.48
CA ASN A 3 13.59 -9.57 -15.13
C ASN A 3 14.83 -9.10 -14.36
N TYR A 4 14.68 -8.19 -13.38
CA TYR A 4 15.77 -7.62 -12.56
C TYR A 4 15.99 -8.32 -11.22
N ALA A 5 15.23 -9.38 -10.94
CA ALA A 5 15.40 -10.21 -9.76
C ALA A 5 16.29 -11.45 -10.02
N THR A 6 16.65 -11.68 -11.28
CA THR A 6 17.49 -12.81 -11.70
C THR A 6 18.98 -12.50 -11.45
N PRO A 7 19.82 -13.51 -11.14
CA PRO A 7 21.26 -13.33 -10.93
C PRO A 7 21.98 -12.66 -12.12
N ALA A 8 21.46 -12.82 -13.35
CA ALA A 8 22.00 -12.21 -14.56
C ALA A 8 21.87 -10.67 -14.56
N SER A 9 20.76 -10.14 -14.05
CA SER A 9 20.50 -8.70 -14.01
C SER A 9 21.33 -7.93 -12.96
N ARG A 10 21.77 -8.60 -11.89
CA ARG A 10 22.69 -8.02 -10.88
C ARG A 10 24.09 -7.73 -11.43
N ARG A 11 24.43 -8.32 -12.58
CA ARG A 11 25.73 -8.16 -13.23
C ARG A 11 25.78 -6.98 -14.20
N SER A 12 24.66 -6.31 -14.49
CA SER A 12 24.69 -5.07 -15.27
C SER A 12 25.22 -3.90 -14.42
N PRO A 13 25.80 -2.84 -15.03
CA PRO A 13 26.24 -1.65 -14.29
C PRO A 13 25.11 -1.03 -13.44
N LEU A 14 23.91 -0.97 -14.02
CA LEU A 14 22.69 -0.51 -13.37
C LEU A 14 22.27 -1.47 -12.24
N GLY A 15 22.34 -2.79 -12.47
CA GLY A 15 22.09 -3.80 -11.45
C GLY A 15 23.04 -3.72 -10.26
N ARG A 16 24.32 -3.43 -10.49
CA ARG A 16 25.30 -3.19 -9.42
C ARG A 16 25.03 -1.89 -8.66
N ALA A 17 24.72 -0.80 -9.37
CA ALA A 17 24.37 0.47 -8.73
C ALA A 17 23.13 0.33 -7.83
N LEU A 18 22.09 -0.34 -8.32
CA LEU A 18 20.87 -0.62 -7.57
C LEU A 18 21.08 -1.63 -6.43
N ALA A 19 21.96 -2.61 -6.59
CA ALA A 19 22.35 -3.51 -5.50
C ALA A 19 23.12 -2.77 -4.40
N THR A 20 24.03 -1.88 -4.76
CA THR A 20 24.83 -1.06 -3.83
C THR A 20 23.94 -0.07 -3.08
N ALA A 21 22.93 0.49 -3.76
CA ALA A 21 21.90 1.32 -3.14
C ALA A 21 20.85 0.52 -2.34
N GLY A 22 20.99 -0.80 -2.21
CA GLY A 22 20.05 -1.66 -1.47
C GLY A 22 18.67 -1.86 -2.13
N VAL A 23 18.46 -1.32 -3.33
CA VAL A 23 17.17 -1.29 -4.04
C VAL A 23 16.75 -2.68 -4.49
N ILE A 24 17.68 -3.46 -5.07
CA ILE A 24 17.38 -4.83 -5.55
C ILE A 24 17.02 -5.73 -4.38
N THR A 25 17.73 -5.60 -3.26
CA THR A 25 17.47 -6.35 -2.03
C THR A 25 16.08 -5.99 -1.49
N THR A 26 15.78 -4.70 -1.38
CA THR A 26 14.48 -4.23 -0.88
C THR A 26 13.32 -4.66 -1.77
N ARG A 27 13.48 -4.60 -3.10
CA ARG A 27 12.47 -5.09 -4.04
C ARG A 27 12.24 -6.59 -3.94
N TRP A 28 13.31 -7.35 -3.76
CA TRP A 28 13.25 -8.79 -3.57
C TRP A 28 12.53 -9.17 -2.27
N ASP A 29 12.75 -8.41 -1.20
CA ASP A 29 12.03 -8.57 0.07
C ASP A 29 10.53 -8.20 -0.07
N ILE A 30 10.21 -7.30 -1.00
CA ILE A 30 8.83 -7.01 -1.44
C ILE A 30 8.24 -8.14 -2.32
N GLU A 31 9.01 -9.05 -2.90
CA GLU A 31 8.42 -10.12 -3.72
C GLU A 31 8.28 -11.44 -2.97
N LYS A 32 9.10 -11.65 -1.93
CA LYS A 32 9.06 -12.90 -1.17
C LYS A 32 7.90 -12.94 -0.16
N PRO A 33 7.22 -14.09 -0.03
CA PRO A 33 6.40 -14.36 1.15
C PRO A 33 7.31 -14.40 2.38
N VAL A 34 6.96 -13.68 3.44
CA VAL A 34 7.67 -13.78 4.72
C VAL A 34 7.32 -15.12 5.37
N ARG A 35 8.21 -16.10 5.29
CA ARG A 35 8.02 -17.45 5.86
C ARG A 35 8.47 -17.45 7.32
N GLY A 36 7.69 -18.04 8.22
CA GLY A 36 8.09 -18.33 9.60
C GLY A 36 8.02 -17.17 10.61
N SER A 37 7.59 -15.97 10.21
CA SER A 37 7.38 -14.85 11.13
C SER A 37 5.95 -14.80 11.67
N VAL A 38 5.77 -14.33 12.91
CA VAL A 38 4.46 -13.98 13.46
C VAL A 38 3.75 -13.01 12.49
N PRO A 39 2.46 -13.20 12.17
CA PRO A 39 1.77 -12.43 11.12
C PRO A 39 1.91 -10.91 11.26
N SER A 40 1.94 -10.38 12.48
CA SER A 40 2.13 -8.94 12.73
C SER A 40 3.56 -8.46 12.43
N ALA A 41 4.60 -9.21 12.81
CA ALA A 41 5.99 -8.87 12.53
C ALA A 41 6.30 -8.91 11.03
N ALA A 42 5.69 -9.86 10.31
CA ALA A 42 5.76 -9.96 8.85
C ALA A 42 5.29 -8.68 8.15
N LEU A 43 4.15 -8.15 8.59
CA LEU A 43 3.54 -6.95 8.03
C LEU A 43 4.36 -5.69 8.33
N GLU A 44 4.94 -5.59 9.52
CA GLU A 44 5.83 -4.48 9.91
C GLU A 44 7.13 -4.46 9.11
N LEU A 45 7.75 -5.62 8.90
CA LEU A 45 8.93 -5.76 8.03
C LEU A 45 8.58 -5.36 6.60
N ARG A 46 7.43 -5.85 6.10
CA ARG A 46 6.95 -5.55 4.77
C ARG A 46 6.68 -4.06 4.56
N ARG A 47 6.05 -3.39 5.52
CA ARG A 47 5.83 -1.94 5.51
C ARG A 47 7.17 -1.20 5.40
N SER A 48 8.14 -1.61 6.21
CA SER A 48 9.45 -0.96 6.28
C SER A 48 10.21 -1.10 4.95
N ALA A 49 10.18 -2.28 4.33
CA ALA A 49 10.75 -2.51 3.00
C ALA A 49 10.06 -1.65 1.92
N LEU A 50 8.72 -1.58 1.91
CA LEU A 50 7.98 -0.74 0.95
C LEU A 50 8.32 0.74 1.08
N LEU A 51 8.44 1.26 2.30
CA LEU A 51 8.84 2.66 2.56
C LEU A 51 10.28 2.95 2.13
N ALA A 52 11.21 2.02 2.44
CA ALA A 52 12.60 2.15 2.02
C ALA A 52 12.72 2.16 0.48
N TYR A 53 12.00 1.26 -0.19
CA TYR A 53 11.96 1.20 -1.65
C TYR A 53 11.34 2.46 -2.26
N TYR A 54 10.24 2.95 -1.69
CA TYR A 54 9.59 4.19 -2.15
C TYR A 54 10.54 5.40 -2.10
N ARG A 55 11.33 5.51 -1.02
CA ARG A 55 12.33 6.59 -0.88
C ARG A 55 13.48 6.45 -1.86
N ALA A 56 13.83 5.22 -2.24
CA ALA A 56 14.91 4.96 -3.17
C ALA A 56 14.53 5.19 -4.65
N LEU A 57 13.24 5.11 -5.01
CA LEU A 57 12.72 5.21 -6.39
C LEU A 57 13.28 6.39 -7.20
N PRO A 58 13.35 7.64 -6.70
CA PRO A 58 13.91 8.75 -7.47
C PRO A 58 15.39 8.54 -7.84
N HIS A 59 16.15 7.88 -6.97
CA HIS A 59 17.55 7.55 -7.23
C HIS A 59 17.69 6.46 -8.29
N VAL A 60 16.77 5.47 -8.29
CA VAL A 60 16.68 4.42 -9.32
C VAL A 60 16.41 5.03 -10.70
N ALA A 61 15.43 5.93 -10.78
CA ALA A 61 15.05 6.57 -12.03
C ALA A 61 16.20 7.39 -12.61
N ARG A 62 16.98 8.10 -11.76
CA ARG A 62 18.15 8.89 -12.17
C ARG A 62 19.34 8.02 -12.61
N ALA A 63 19.58 6.90 -11.93
CA ALA A 63 20.66 5.98 -12.27
C ALA A 63 20.40 5.20 -13.57
N ALA A 64 19.13 5.11 -14.00
CA ALA A 64 18.72 4.36 -15.17
C ALA A 64 18.78 5.15 -16.49
N SER A 65 19.57 6.23 -16.58
CA SER A 65 19.67 7.13 -17.74
C SER A 65 19.92 6.38 -19.06
N GLY A 66 18.83 6.02 -19.75
CA GLY A 66 18.81 5.33 -21.05
C GLY A 66 18.38 3.86 -21.04
N ASP A 67 18.37 3.17 -19.90
CA ASP A 67 17.97 1.76 -19.79
C ASP A 67 16.55 1.62 -19.23
N PHE A 68 15.64 1.05 -20.02
CA PHE A 68 14.27 0.78 -19.59
C PHE A 68 14.25 -0.31 -18.49
N VAL A 69 14.12 0.11 -17.24
CA VAL A 69 13.80 -0.81 -16.13
C VAL A 69 12.35 -1.27 -16.29
N ARG A 70 12.16 -2.45 -16.88
CA ARG A 70 10.85 -3.12 -16.95
C ARG A 70 10.43 -3.62 -15.57
N TYR A 71 9.33 -3.06 -15.07
CA TYR A 71 8.65 -3.53 -13.87
C TYR A 71 7.47 -4.42 -14.29
N ALA A 72 7.34 -5.58 -13.66
CA ALA A 72 6.20 -6.48 -13.88
C ALA A 72 5.32 -6.51 -12.64
N TRP A 73 4.25 -5.72 -12.66
CA TRP A 73 3.18 -5.77 -11.66
C TRP A 73 1.97 -6.51 -12.23
N HIS A 74 1.21 -7.13 -11.33
CA HIS A 74 -0.02 -7.83 -11.65
C HIS A 74 -1.18 -7.06 -11.03
N ASP A 75 -2.28 -6.97 -11.76
CA ASP A 75 -3.51 -6.38 -11.23
C ASP A 75 -3.99 -7.21 -10.03
N CYS A 76 -4.27 -6.57 -8.89
CA CYS A 76 -4.62 -7.28 -7.67
C CYS A 76 -6.00 -7.97 -7.71
N PHE A 77 -6.90 -7.53 -8.60
CA PHE A 77 -8.22 -8.13 -8.81
C PHE A 77 -8.24 -9.09 -10.01
N ARG A 78 -7.28 -8.95 -10.92
CA ARG A 78 -7.10 -9.79 -12.11
C ARG A 78 -5.66 -10.30 -12.18
N PRO A 79 -5.24 -11.24 -11.31
CA PRO A 79 -3.85 -11.68 -11.22
C PRO A 79 -3.32 -12.33 -12.52
N SER A 80 -4.22 -12.85 -13.37
CA SER A 80 -3.92 -13.35 -14.72
C SER A 80 -3.56 -12.23 -15.72
N LYS A 81 -3.96 -10.99 -15.44
CA LYS A 81 -3.66 -9.80 -16.25
C LYS A 81 -2.38 -9.14 -15.73
N LYS A 82 -1.33 -9.14 -16.56
CA LYS A 82 -0.15 -8.30 -16.31
C LYS A 82 -0.56 -6.85 -16.50
N ALA A 83 -0.30 -6.01 -15.50
CA ALA A 83 -0.71 -4.61 -15.47
C ALA A 83 -0.13 -3.82 -16.66
N SER A 84 1.13 -4.09 -17.02
CA SER A 84 1.79 -3.64 -18.26
C SER A 84 3.16 -4.31 -18.40
N THR A 85 3.66 -4.47 -19.62
CA THR A 85 5.07 -4.80 -19.92
C THR A 85 5.92 -3.57 -20.22
N LEU A 86 5.31 -2.38 -20.25
CA LEU A 86 6.00 -1.11 -20.47
C LEU A 86 6.63 -0.63 -19.17
N ALA A 87 7.90 -0.26 -19.25
CA ALA A 87 8.67 0.31 -18.16
C ALA A 87 8.11 1.69 -17.80
N SER A 88 7.22 1.77 -16.80
CA SER A 88 6.77 3.04 -16.24
C SER A 88 7.21 3.13 -14.78
N ALA A 89 8.09 4.08 -14.48
CA ALA A 89 8.48 4.41 -13.12
C ALA A 89 7.26 4.82 -12.28
N GLU A 90 6.27 5.45 -12.90
CA GLU A 90 5.01 5.84 -12.25
C GLU A 90 4.16 4.62 -11.90
N LEU A 91 4.11 3.59 -12.77
CA LEU A 91 3.45 2.33 -12.41
C LEU A 91 4.14 1.65 -11.22
N ASP A 92 5.47 1.67 -11.18
CA ASP A 92 6.21 1.10 -10.06
C ASP A 92 5.93 1.84 -8.75
N ARG A 93 5.91 3.17 -8.81
CA ARG A 93 5.54 4.03 -7.69
C ARG A 93 4.10 3.80 -7.23
N ALA A 94 3.16 3.71 -8.17
CA ALA A 94 1.75 3.45 -7.88
C ALA A 94 1.56 2.11 -7.17
N ALA A 95 2.18 1.05 -7.68
CA ALA A 95 2.06 -0.29 -7.11
C ALA A 95 2.74 -0.41 -5.73
N VAL A 96 3.85 0.31 -5.48
CA VAL A 96 4.47 0.38 -4.15
C VAL A 96 3.54 1.07 -3.15
N LEU A 97 2.92 2.18 -3.53
CA LEU A 97 1.95 2.89 -2.69
C LEU A 97 0.70 2.04 -2.43
N PHE A 98 0.17 1.38 -3.46
CA PHE A 98 -0.96 0.46 -3.33
C PHE A 98 -0.64 -0.65 -2.31
N ASN A 99 0.53 -1.29 -2.44
CA ASN A 99 0.96 -2.33 -1.51
C ASN A 99 1.22 -1.80 -0.10
N LEU A 100 1.69 -0.56 0.05
CA LEU A 100 1.88 0.07 1.35
C LEU A 100 0.52 0.28 2.06
N ALA A 101 -0.47 0.79 1.32
CA ALA A 101 -1.83 0.91 1.83
C ALA A 101 -2.44 -0.45 2.20
N ALA A 102 -2.26 -1.47 1.35
CA ALA A 102 -2.72 -2.83 1.60
C ALA A 102 -2.06 -3.48 2.84
N VAL A 103 -0.79 -3.18 3.12
CA VAL A 103 -0.13 -3.64 4.35
C VAL A 103 -0.73 -2.96 5.57
N HIS A 104 -0.99 -1.65 5.49
CA HIS A 104 -1.66 -0.93 6.57
C HIS A 104 -3.08 -1.46 6.84
N SER A 105 -3.86 -1.76 5.80
CA SER A 105 -5.19 -2.35 5.97
C SER A 105 -5.13 -3.72 6.64
N ARG A 106 -4.15 -4.56 6.26
CA ARG A 106 -3.93 -5.87 6.90
C ARG A 106 -3.48 -5.75 8.36
N ILE A 107 -2.66 -4.76 8.70
CA ILE A 107 -2.29 -4.46 10.10
C ILE A 107 -3.54 -4.07 10.89
N GLY A 108 -4.41 -3.22 10.32
CA GLY A 108 -5.68 -2.83 10.95
C GLY A 108 -6.62 -4.02 11.17
N ALA A 109 -6.74 -4.89 10.17
CA ALA A 109 -7.58 -6.09 10.26
C ALA A 109 -7.03 -7.14 11.24
N ALA A 110 -5.71 -7.25 11.39
CA ALA A 110 -5.07 -8.19 12.31
C ALA A 110 -5.03 -7.72 13.78
N ALA A 111 -5.36 -6.45 14.05
CA ALA A 111 -5.38 -5.92 15.40
C ALA A 111 -6.51 -6.53 16.23
N VAL A 112 -6.15 -7.17 17.36
CA VAL A 112 -7.11 -7.74 18.31
C VAL A 112 -7.89 -6.62 19.01
N ARG A 113 -9.13 -6.37 18.60
CA ARG A 113 -9.96 -5.24 19.07
C ARG A 113 -10.45 -5.35 20.53
N GLY A 114 -10.45 -6.55 21.11
CA GLY A 114 -10.91 -6.79 22.49
C GLY A 114 -9.88 -6.53 23.59
N VAL A 115 -8.61 -6.25 23.24
CA VAL A 115 -7.50 -6.21 24.22
C VAL A 115 -6.75 -4.88 24.13
N GLY A 116 -6.68 -4.18 25.27
CA GLY A 116 -5.91 -2.94 25.43
C GLY A 116 -6.20 -1.89 24.36
N ASP A 117 -5.15 -1.34 23.76
CA ASP A 117 -5.22 -0.33 22.69
C ASP A 117 -5.51 -0.91 21.29
N GLY A 118 -6.01 -2.15 21.19
CA GLY A 118 -6.27 -2.83 19.92
C GLY A 118 -7.14 -2.04 18.94
N ARG A 119 -8.25 -1.45 19.42
CA ARG A 119 -9.13 -0.61 18.59
C ARG A 119 -8.46 0.65 18.09
N ARG A 120 -7.65 1.29 18.94
CA ARG A 120 -6.89 2.49 18.56
C ARG A 120 -5.85 2.14 17.50
N ARG A 121 -5.08 1.07 17.70
CA ARG A 121 -4.10 0.59 16.72
C ARG A 121 -4.75 0.23 15.37
N ALA A 122 -5.92 -0.40 15.40
CA ALA A 122 -6.69 -0.70 14.19
C ALA A 122 -7.11 0.58 13.46
N CYS A 123 -7.70 1.54 14.19
CA CYS A 123 -8.09 2.85 13.67
C CYS A 123 -6.90 3.57 13.02
N ASP A 124 -5.78 3.70 13.74
CA ASP A 124 -4.58 4.38 13.25
C ASP A 124 -4.03 3.70 11.97
N ALA A 125 -4.11 2.38 11.88
CA ALA A 125 -3.66 1.63 10.71
C ALA A 125 -4.57 1.86 9.50
N PHE A 126 -5.89 1.85 9.68
CA PHE A 126 -6.85 2.16 8.61
C PHE A 126 -6.75 3.61 8.16
N GLN A 127 -6.56 4.58 9.06
CA GLN A 127 -6.31 5.97 8.70
C GLN A 127 -5.03 6.14 7.88
N ARG A 128 -3.95 5.42 8.23
CA ARG A 128 -2.73 5.39 7.41
C ARG A 128 -2.97 4.80 6.03
N ALA A 129 -3.73 3.70 5.93
CA ALA A 129 -4.09 3.11 4.63
C ALA A 129 -4.89 4.11 3.77
N ALA A 130 -5.89 4.76 4.35
CA ALA A 130 -6.68 5.80 3.68
C ALA A 130 -5.81 6.95 3.16
N GLY A 131 -4.91 7.48 3.99
CA GLY A 131 -4.00 8.56 3.58
C GLY A 131 -3.07 8.17 2.44
N VAL A 132 -2.59 6.93 2.41
CA VAL A 132 -1.77 6.43 1.29
C VAL A 132 -2.60 6.27 0.01
N PHE A 133 -3.85 5.79 0.10
CA PHE A 133 -4.75 5.73 -1.05
C PHE A 133 -5.13 7.12 -1.58
N ALA A 134 -5.38 8.09 -0.70
CA ALA A 134 -5.63 9.48 -1.08
C ALA A 134 -4.43 10.07 -1.84
N PHE A 135 -3.22 9.90 -1.31
CA PHE A 135 -2.00 10.35 -1.96
C PHE A 135 -1.76 9.69 -3.33
N LEU A 136 -2.08 8.39 -3.44
CA LEU A 136 -2.04 7.68 -4.72
C LEU A 136 -3.07 8.26 -5.70
N ARG A 137 -4.30 8.51 -5.26
CA ARG A 137 -5.40 9.07 -6.07
C ARG A 137 -5.10 10.45 -6.62
N GLU A 138 -4.63 11.36 -5.78
CA GLU A 138 -4.48 12.78 -6.10
C GLU A 138 -3.28 13.09 -7.00
N GLY A 139 -2.23 12.27 -6.94
CA GLY A 139 -1.02 12.48 -7.73
C GLY A 139 -0.68 11.32 -8.67
N VAL A 140 -0.33 10.18 -8.09
CA VAL A 140 0.42 9.13 -8.79
C VAL A 140 -0.45 8.31 -9.76
N ALA A 141 -1.73 8.12 -9.47
CA ALA A 141 -2.65 7.34 -10.30
C ALA A 141 -2.84 7.96 -11.70
N ARG A 142 -2.93 9.29 -11.78
CA ARG A 142 -3.07 10.00 -13.05
C ARG A 142 -1.85 9.79 -13.94
N ASP A 143 -0.66 9.89 -13.37
CA ASP A 143 0.59 9.78 -14.11
C ASP A 143 0.88 8.30 -14.48
N ALA A 144 0.47 7.34 -13.63
CA ALA A 144 0.56 5.91 -13.92
C ALA A 144 -0.42 5.43 -15.00
N ALA A 145 -1.56 6.11 -15.19
CA ALA A 145 -2.53 5.79 -16.24
C ALA A 145 -1.97 6.02 -17.65
N VAL A 146 -0.98 6.92 -17.79
CA VAL A 146 -0.24 7.16 -19.04
C VAL A 146 0.73 5.99 -19.29
N GLY A 147 0.20 4.85 -19.73
CA GLY A 147 1.00 3.66 -20.08
C GLY A 147 0.64 2.36 -19.35
N CYS A 148 -0.39 2.39 -18.50
CA CYS A 148 -0.87 1.20 -17.79
C CYS A 148 -2.40 1.26 -17.58
N ALA A 149 -3.10 0.20 -17.97
CA ALA A 149 -4.55 0.05 -17.82
C ALA A 149 -4.90 -1.02 -16.76
N SER A 150 -4.27 -0.90 -15.59
CA SER A 150 -4.54 -1.74 -14.43
C SER A 150 -5.63 -1.08 -13.59
N VAL A 151 -6.68 -1.83 -13.27
CA VAL A 151 -7.89 -1.28 -12.66
C VAL A 151 -7.63 -0.96 -11.19
N ASP A 152 -6.78 -1.74 -10.54
CA ASP A 152 -6.42 -1.59 -9.13
C ASP A 152 -5.74 -0.27 -8.76
N VAL A 153 -4.96 0.31 -9.67
CA VAL A 153 -4.31 1.61 -9.48
C VAL A 153 -5.06 2.76 -10.15
N SER A 154 -6.26 2.53 -10.70
CA SER A 154 -7.10 3.60 -11.25
C SER A 154 -7.57 4.54 -10.14
N ALA A 155 -7.74 5.83 -10.46
CA ALA A 155 -8.17 6.86 -9.51
C ALA A 155 -9.50 6.51 -8.83
N GLU A 156 -10.44 5.92 -9.58
CA GLU A 156 -11.74 5.46 -9.08
C GLU A 156 -11.58 4.31 -8.09
N CYS A 157 -10.76 3.31 -8.43
CA CYS A 157 -10.55 2.16 -7.57
C CYS A 157 -9.85 2.55 -6.26
N VAL A 158 -8.77 3.34 -6.35
CA VAL A 158 -8.06 3.78 -5.15
C VAL A 158 -8.92 4.72 -4.30
N GLY A 159 -9.80 5.51 -4.91
CA GLY A 159 -10.77 6.35 -4.19
C GLY A 159 -11.84 5.54 -3.47
N MET A 160 -12.31 4.44 -4.06
CA MET A 160 -13.19 3.49 -3.37
C MET A 160 -12.48 2.86 -2.17
N LEU A 161 -11.23 2.42 -2.34
CA LEU A 161 -10.44 1.81 -1.27
C LEU A 161 -10.11 2.81 -0.15
N GLU A 162 -9.85 4.08 -0.48
CA GLU A 162 -9.71 5.17 0.50
C GLU A 162 -10.96 5.29 1.38
N LYS A 163 -12.16 5.40 0.76
CA LYS A 163 -13.43 5.48 1.49
C LYS A 163 -13.66 4.24 2.37
N LEU A 164 -13.36 3.04 1.85
CA LEU A 164 -13.47 1.79 2.60
C LEU A 164 -12.58 1.81 3.85
N MET A 165 -11.33 2.27 3.74
CA MET A 165 -10.43 2.38 4.89
C MET A 165 -10.91 3.41 5.92
N LEU A 166 -11.46 4.55 5.47
CA LEU A 166 -12.07 5.54 6.38
C LEU A 166 -13.28 4.95 7.13
N ALA A 167 -14.12 4.18 6.45
CA ALA A 167 -15.24 3.49 7.08
C ALA A 167 -14.76 2.51 8.17
N GLN A 168 -13.73 1.70 7.87
CA GLN A 168 -13.16 0.78 8.87
C GLN A 168 -12.51 1.51 10.06
N ALA A 169 -11.85 2.65 9.83
CA ALA A 169 -11.34 3.48 10.92
C ALA A 169 -12.46 4.02 11.82
N GLN A 170 -13.56 4.48 11.21
CA GLN A 170 -14.71 5.01 11.93
C GLN A 170 -15.44 3.92 12.74
N GLU A 171 -15.53 2.69 12.22
CA GLU A 171 -16.03 1.54 12.96
C GLU A 171 -15.18 1.29 14.23
N CYS A 172 -13.85 1.26 14.09
CA CYS A 172 -12.94 1.09 15.23
C CYS A 172 -13.12 2.19 16.29
N PHE A 173 -13.30 3.44 15.85
CA PHE A 173 -13.53 4.57 16.73
C PHE A 173 -14.88 4.46 17.46
N PHE A 174 -15.93 4.04 16.76
CA PHE A 174 -17.25 3.80 17.35
C PHE A 174 -17.23 2.69 18.40
N GLU A 175 -16.61 1.54 18.08
CA GLU A 175 -16.44 0.45 19.06
C GLU A 175 -15.68 0.93 20.31
N LYS A 176 -14.65 1.76 20.13
CA LYS A 176 -13.89 2.33 21.26
C LYS A 176 -14.76 3.28 22.09
N ALA A 177 -15.55 4.14 21.44
CA ALA A 177 -16.43 5.07 22.16
C ALA A 177 -17.48 4.34 23.01
N ILE A 178 -18.01 3.22 22.53
CA ILE A 178 -18.91 2.34 23.29
C ILE A 178 -18.15 1.72 24.48
N ALA A 179 -16.97 1.14 24.23
CA ALA A 179 -16.17 0.48 25.27
C ALA A 179 -15.72 1.45 26.38
N ASP A 180 -15.42 2.70 26.03
CA ASP A 180 -15.06 3.76 26.99
C ASP A 180 -16.29 4.34 27.73
N ALA A 181 -17.47 3.75 27.58
CA ALA A 181 -18.75 4.20 28.15
C ALA A 181 -19.03 5.71 27.92
N LYS A 182 -18.63 6.24 26.75
CA LYS A 182 -18.83 7.66 26.45
C LYS A 182 -20.33 7.98 26.42
N HIS A 183 -20.67 9.19 26.88
CA HIS A 183 -22.06 9.65 27.02
C HIS A 183 -22.89 9.33 25.75
N PRO A 184 -24.10 8.75 25.86
CA PRO A 184 -24.89 8.24 24.73
C PRO A 184 -25.04 9.23 23.55
N ARG A 185 -25.17 10.53 23.85
CA ARG A 185 -25.19 11.61 22.84
C ARG A 185 -23.95 11.66 21.93
N LEU A 186 -22.76 11.34 22.44
CA LEU A 186 -21.54 11.28 21.64
C LEU A 186 -21.55 10.02 20.74
N CYS A 187 -21.97 8.87 21.27
CA CYS A 187 -22.14 7.64 20.50
C CYS A 187 -23.14 7.82 19.35
N SER A 188 -24.26 8.53 19.58
CA SER A 188 -25.23 8.84 18.54
C SER A 188 -24.67 9.76 17.44
N LYS A 189 -23.84 10.76 17.79
CA LYS A 189 -23.18 11.62 16.79
C LYS A 189 -22.16 10.84 15.94
N ILE A 190 -21.36 9.99 16.58
CA ILE A 190 -20.36 9.15 15.91
C ILE A 190 -21.04 8.14 14.98
N ALA A 191 -22.12 7.49 15.43
CA ALA A 191 -22.92 6.58 14.61
C ALA A 191 -23.53 7.29 13.40
N ARG A 192 -24.06 8.51 13.59
CA ARG A 192 -24.59 9.30 12.47
C ARG A 192 -23.52 9.68 11.46
N GLN A 193 -22.32 10.03 11.92
CA GLN A 193 -21.20 10.31 11.04
C GLN A 193 -20.75 9.06 10.25
N TYR A 194 -20.71 7.89 10.91
CA TYR A 194 -20.44 6.61 10.25
C TYR A 194 -21.45 6.30 9.14
N ILE A 195 -22.74 6.47 9.41
CA ILE A 195 -23.82 6.24 8.44
C ILE A 195 -23.72 7.23 7.27
N ASN A 196 -23.54 8.52 7.55
CA ASN A 196 -23.48 9.55 6.51
C ASN A 196 -22.25 9.39 5.59
N SER A 197 -21.11 8.93 6.12
CA SER A 197 -19.93 8.64 5.31
C SER A 197 -20.10 7.43 4.39
N ASN A 198 -20.96 6.48 4.75
CA ASN A 198 -21.25 5.29 3.93
C ASN A 198 -22.39 5.50 2.91
N HIS A 199 -23.30 6.46 3.15
CA HIS A 199 -24.43 6.73 2.24
C HIS A 199 -24.07 7.64 1.04
N LEU A 200 -22.90 8.27 1.06
CA LEU A 200 -22.33 9.09 -0.02
C LEU A 200 -21.25 8.35 -0.84
N ALA A 201 -21.15 7.03 -0.67
CA ALA A 201 -20.21 6.16 -1.38
C ALA A 201 -20.80 5.66 -2.69
#